data_AF-A0A0A1WTR0-F1
#
_entry.id   AF-A0A0A1WTR0-F1
#
_cell.length_a   1.000
_cell.length_b   1.000
_cell.length_c   1.000
_cell.angle_alpha   90.00
_cell.angle_beta   90.00
_cell.angle_gamma   90.00
#
_symmetry.space_group_name_H-M   'P 1'
#
loop_
_entity.id
_entity.type
_entity.pdbx_description
1 polymer ?
#
loop_
_entity_poly.entity_id
_entity_poly.type
_entity_poly.pdbx_seq_one_letter_code
_entity_poly.pdbx_strand_id
1 'polypeptide(L)'
;QLAHRFGGKQIYLWSITLSGLLALLTPLSVRLGDWQLLCALRLCQGLILGSAYSAIHTLLSKWVPTKERGSMGTFCYTGLQFGSSVIMLVSGWIATSSLGWPGIFYFSGILSIIWGVIWYLFGASTPRECKW
;
A
#
# COMPACT_ATOMS: atom_id res chain seq x y z
N GLN A 1 -5.28 -16.37 11.35
CA GLN A 1 -5.61 -17.65 10.68
C GLN A 1 -6.25 -17.50 9.29
N LEU A 2 -6.67 -16.30 8.82
CA LEU A 2 -7.07 -16.09 7.40
C LEU A 2 -5.89 -16.06 6.41
N ALA A 3 -4.75 -15.51 6.84
CA ALA A 3 -3.53 -15.38 6.01
C ALA A 3 -2.87 -16.71 5.61
N HIS A 4 -3.25 -17.82 6.26
CA HIS A 4 -2.72 -19.15 5.93
C HIS A 4 -3.50 -19.84 4.80
N ARG A 5 -4.75 -19.43 4.53
CA ARG A 5 -5.65 -20.08 3.57
C ARG A 5 -5.76 -19.33 2.23
N PHE A 6 -5.60 -18.00 2.22
CA PHE A 6 -5.75 -17.17 1.01
C PHE A 6 -4.44 -16.73 0.35
N GLY A 7 -3.28 -17.07 0.94
CA GLY A 7 -1.97 -16.66 0.42
C GLY A 7 -1.67 -15.19 0.73
N GLY A 8 -0.56 -14.92 1.42
CA GLY A 8 -0.15 -13.57 1.81
C GLY A 8 -0.02 -12.61 0.61
N LYS A 9 0.30 -13.13 -0.58
CA LYS A 9 0.35 -12.38 -1.84
C LYS A 9 -0.99 -11.72 -2.17
N GLN A 10 -2.08 -12.49 -2.14
CA GLN A 10 -3.39 -12.01 -2.59
C GLN A 10 -3.93 -10.95 -1.63
N ILE A 11 -3.79 -11.16 -0.32
CA ILE A 11 -4.21 -10.19 0.68
C ILE A 11 -3.45 -8.87 0.49
N TYR A 12 -2.12 -8.94 0.36
CA TYR A 12 -1.31 -7.74 0.12
C TYR A 12 -1.70 -7.00 -1.18
N LEU A 13 -1.90 -7.76 -2.26
CA LEU A 13 -2.31 -7.22 -3.56
C LEU A 13 -3.66 -6.50 -3.50
N TRP A 14 -4.68 -7.15 -2.94
CA TRP A 14 -6.00 -6.55 -2.78
C TRP A 14 -5.94 -5.31 -1.89
N SER A 15 -5.19 -5.36 -0.79
CA SER A 15 -5.08 -4.23 0.13
C SER A 15 -4.41 -3.02 -0.52
N ILE A 16 -3.32 -3.21 -1.27
CA ILE A 16 -2.63 -2.11 -1.97
C ILE A 16 -3.49 -1.53 -3.08
N THR A 17 -4.09 -2.38 -3.90
CA THR A 17 -4.93 -1.94 -5.03
C THR A 17 -6.14 -1.17 -4.54
N LEU A 18 -6.83 -1.70 -3.51
CA LEU A 18 -8.00 -1.04 -2.93
C LEU A 18 -7.63 0.26 -2.20
N SER A 19 -6.50 0.29 -1.50
CA SER A 19 -5.98 1.51 -0.87
C SER A 19 -5.65 2.59 -1.93
N GLY A 20 -5.07 2.19 -3.06
CA GLY A 20 -4.81 3.09 -4.20
C GLY A 20 -6.10 3.65 -4.81
N LEU A 21 -7.12 2.80 -5.03
CA LEU A 21 -8.43 3.23 -5.52
C LEU A 21 -9.11 4.22 -4.57
N LEU A 22 -9.07 3.96 -3.26
CA LEU A 22 -9.62 4.86 -2.24
C LEU A 22 -8.87 6.21 -2.22
N ALA A 23 -7.55 6.20 -2.43
CA ALA A 23 -6.78 7.43 -2.57
C ALA A 23 -7.22 8.25 -3.79
N LEU A 24 -7.46 7.63 -4.94
CA LEU A 24 -7.98 8.31 -6.14
C LEU A 24 -9.41 8.85 -5.96
N LEU A 25 -10.23 8.15 -5.19
CA LEU A 25 -11.61 8.55 -4.87
C LEU A 25 -11.68 9.68 -3.83
N THR A 26 -10.60 9.90 -3.06
CA THR A 26 -10.55 10.93 -2.02
C THR A 26 -10.85 12.34 -2.57
N PRO A 27 -10.17 12.86 -3.62
CA PRO A 27 -10.47 14.19 -4.16
C PRO A 27 -11.88 14.32 -4.77
N LEU A 28 -12.42 13.24 -5.35
CA LEU A 28 -13.81 13.16 -5.83
C LEU A 28 -14.81 13.26 -4.67
N SER A 29 -14.49 12.63 -3.54
CA SER A 29 -15.36 12.58 -2.38
C SER A 29 -15.49 13.91 -1.67
N VAL A 30 -14.41 14.71 -1.66
CA VAL A 30 -14.45 16.10 -1.15
C VAL A 30 -15.37 16.98 -2.00
N ARG A 31 -15.46 16.72 -3.31
CA ARG A 31 -16.34 17.48 -4.21
C ARG A 31 -17.81 17.08 -4.11
N LEU A 32 -18.10 15.83 -3.74
CA LEU A 32 -19.45 15.25 -3.79
C LEU A 32 -20.13 15.11 -2.42
N GLY A 33 -19.37 14.86 -1.35
CA GLY A 33 -19.91 14.42 -0.06
C GLY A 33 -19.30 15.12 1.17
N ASP A 34 -18.74 16.32 0.96
CA ASP A 34 -18.12 17.18 1.98
C ASP A 34 -17.18 16.39 2.92
N TRP A 35 -17.51 16.29 4.21
CA TRP A 35 -16.64 15.73 5.24
C TRP A 35 -17.01 14.30 5.64
N GLN A 36 -18.29 13.91 5.51
CA GLN A 36 -18.78 12.60 5.96
C GLN A 36 -18.23 11.48 5.09
N LEU A 37 -18.25 11.69 3.76
CA LEU A 37 -17.74 10.72 2.81
C LEU A 37 -16.20 10.57 2.92
N LEU A 38 -15.50 11.69 3.18
CA LEU A 38 -14.08 11.71 3.51
C LEU A 38 -13.76 10.86 4.75
N CYS A 39 -14.51 11.03 5.83
CA CYS A 39 -14.34 10.24 7.06
C CYS A 39 -14.55 8.75 6.80
N ALA A 40 -15.62 8.37 6.08
CA ALA A 40 -15.89 6.98 5.73
C ALA A 40 -14.75 6.37 4.91
N LEU A 41 -14.27 7.07 3.88
CA LEU A 41 -13.14 6.63 3.06
C LEU A 41 -11.86 6.43 3.87
N ARG A 42 -11.55 7.37 4.78
CA ARG A 42 -10.36 7.28 5.64
C ARG A 42 -10.44 6.11 6.61
N LEU A 43 -11.62 5.85 7.17
CA LEU A 43 -11.85 4.67 8.02
C LEU A 43 -11.63 3.37 7.22
N CYS A 44 -12.22 3.26 6.03
CA CYS A 44 -12.01 2.11 5.15
C CYS A 44 -10.53 1.93 4.78
N GLN A 45 -9.85 3.01 4.41
CA GLN A 45 -8.44 2.99 4.05
C GLN A 45 -7.55 2.52 5.23
N GLY A 46 -7.87 2.95 6.45
CA GLY A 46 -7.19 2.49 7.67
C GLY A 46 -7.35 0.99 7.92
N LEU A 47 -8.57 0.46 7.78
CA LEU A 47 -8.86 -0.97 7.93
C LEU A 47 -8.08 -1.81 6.91
N ILE A 48 -8.03 -1.34 5.66
CA ILE A 48 -7.32 -2.02 4.58
C ILE A 48 -5.80 -2.00 4.81
N LEU A 49 -5.23 -0.87 5.23
CA LEU A 49 -3.80 -0.78 5.53
C LEU A 49 -3.39 -1.73 6.67
N GLY A 50 -4.22 -1.88 7.72
CA GLY A 50 -3.96 -2.85 8.80
C GLY A 50 -3.84 -4.29 8.30
N SER A 51 -4.66 -4.67 7.32
CA SER A 51 -4.58 -5.98 6.67
C SER A 51 -3.30 -6.16 5.83
N ALA A 52 -2.81 -5.09 5.19
CA ALA A 52 -1.57 -5.11 4.40
C ALA A 52 -0.34 -5.38 5.28
N TYR A 53 -0.24 -4.72 6.45
CA TYR A 53 0.86 -4.96 7.40
C TYR A 53 0.87 -6.41 7.91
N SER A 54 -0.29 -6.96 8.23
CA SER A 54 -0.43 -8.37 8.63
C SER A 54 0.00 -9.34 7.53
N ALA A 55 -0.31 -9.00 6.27
CA ALA A 55 0.12 -9.77 5.11
C ALA A 55 1.65 -9.72 4.92
N ILE A 56 2.28 -8.55 5.04
CA ILE A 56 3.75 -8.39 4.98
C ILE A 56 4.42 -9.26 6.05
N HIS A 57 3.96 -9.19 7.30
CA HIS A 57 4.52 -10.02 8.38
C HIS A 57 4.39 -11.52 8.10
N THR A 58 3.28 -11.95 7.48
CA THR A 58 3.07 -13.34 7.10
C THR A 58 3.95 -13.76 5.91
N LEU A 59 4.19 -12.87 4.95
CA LEU A 59 5.11 -13.11 3.83
C LEU A 59 6.56 -13.20 4.33
N LEU A 60 6.99 -12.22 5.11
CA LEU A 60 8.32 -12.19 5.72
C LEU A 60 8.55 -13.43 6.59
N SER A 61 7.50 -13.93 7.24
CA SER A 61 7.61 -15.12 8.08
C SER A 61 7.86 -16.41 7.31
N LYS A 62 7.34 -16.51 6.08
CA LYS A 62 7.49 -17.66 5.19
C LYS A 62 8.75 -17.60 4.34
N TRP A 63 9.21 -16.39 3.99
CA TRP A 63 10.33 -16.17 3.08
C TRP A 63 11.68 -16.01 3.78
N VAL A 64 11.71 -15.52 5.03
CA VAL A 64 12.96 -15.19 5.72
C VAL A 64 13.28 -16.20 6.82
N PRO A 65 14.52 -16.74 6.88
CA PRO A 65 14.99 -17.57 7.98
C PRO A 65 14.84 -16.86 9.34
N THR A 66 14.50 -17.60 10.40
CA THR A 66 14.28 -17.04 11.75
C THR A 66 15.46 -16.24 12.30
N LYS A 67 16.68 -16.58 11.89
CA LYS A 67 17.91 -15.89 12.31
C LYS A 67 18.07 -14.49 11.71
N GLU A 68 17.53 -14.25 10.52
CA GLU A 68 17.71 -12.99 9.76
C GLU A 68 16.44 -12.15 9.67
N ARG A 69 15.29 -12.68 10.15
CA ARG A 69 13.99 -12.00 10.10
C ARG A 69 14.01 -10.60 10.73
N GLY A 70 14.80 -10.40 11.79
CA GLY A 70 14.97 -9.07 12.40
C GLY A 70 15.59 -8.06 11.44
N SER A 71 16.69 -8.43 10.77
CA SER A 71 17.41 -7.55 9.84
C SER A 71 16.57 -7.25 8.59
N MET A 72 15.97 -8.27 7.97
CA MET A 72 15.09 -8.07 6.81
C MET A 72 13.82 -7.29 7.17
N GLY A 73 13.29 -7.49 8.38
CA GLY A 73 12.18 -6.68 8.90
C GLY A 73 12.55 -5.20 8.94
N THR A 74 13.69 -4.87 9.56
CA THR A 74 14.22 -3.50 9.60
C THR A 74 14.39 -2.92 8.20
N PHE A 75 14.91 -3.69 7.24
CA PHE A 75 15.03 -3.26 5.85
C PHE A 75 13.67 -2.95 5.18
N CYS A 76 12.62 -3.73 5.47
CA CYS A 76 11.27 -3.40 5.01
C CYS A 76 10.75 -2.09 5.63
N TYR A 77 11.03 -1.86 6.92
CA TYR A 77 10.59 -0.64 7.63
C TYR A 77 11.34 0.62 7.17
N THR A 78 12.62 0.52 6.82
CA THR A 78 13.36 1.66 6.25
C THR A 78 12.76 2.10 4.91
N GLY A 79 12.27 1.15 4.10
CA GLY A 79 11.53 1.44 2.86
C GLY A 79 10.25 2.26 3.10
N LEU A 80 9.49 1.94 4.15
CA LEU A 80 8.30 2.72 4.56
C LEU A 80 8.67 4.16 4.95
N GLN A 81 9.75 4.33 5.72
CA GLN A 81 10.25 5.64 6.12
C GLN A 81 10.73 6.45 4.91
N PHE A 82 11.47 5.82 4.01
CA PHE A 82 11.97 6.43 2.78
C PHE A 82 10.83 6.89 1.87
N GLY A 83 9.82 6.03 1.65
CA GLY A 83 8.64 6.37 0.87
C GLY A 83 7.88 7.57 1.44
N SER A 84 7.81 7.67 2.77
CA SER A 84 7.18 8.80 3.46
C SER A 84 7.95 10.11 3.25
N SER A 85 9.28 10.07 3.28
CA SER A 85 10.11 11.24 2.97
C SER A 85 9.96 11.67 1.50
N VAL A 86 9.97 10.71 0.56
CA VAL A 86 9.83 11.00 -0.87
C VAL A 86 8.46 11.59 -1.17
N ILE A 87 7.36 10.99 -0.65
CA ILE A 87 6.02 11.51 -0.91
C ILE A 87 5.83 12.91 -0.30
N MET A 88 6.45 13.19 0.86
CA MET A 88 6.40 14.51 1.47
C MET A 88 7.07 15.56 0.59
N LEU A 89 8.27 15.28 0.07
CA LEU A 89 8.98 16.19 -0.85
C LEU A 89 8.20 16.42 -2.16
N VAL A 90 7.72 15.33 -2.76
CA VAL A 90 6.93 15.38 -4.00
C VAL A 90 5.62 16.13 -3.77
N SER A 91 4.99 15.95 -2.60
CA SER A 91 3.73 16.63 -2.27
C SER A 91 3.88 18.15 -2.20
N GLY A 92 5.01 18.66 -1.70
CA GLY A 92 5.28 20.10 -1.69
C GLY A 92 5.40 20.69 -3.09
N TRP A 93 6.06 19.96 -4.00
CA TRP A 93 6.19 20.34 -5.41
C TRP A 93 4.84 20.30 -6.14
N ILE A 94 4.06 19.22 -5.95
CA ILE A 94 2.75 19.06 -6.59
C ILE A 94 1.74 20.09 -6.06
N ALA A 95 1.77 20.39 -4.76
CA ALA A 95 0.89 21.39 -4.16
C ALA A 95 1.08 22.80 -4.75
N THR A 96 2.30 23.12 -5.22
CA THR A 96 2.64 24.40 -5.85
C THR A 96 2.21 24.45 -7.33
N SER A 97 1.94 23.29 -7.94
CA SER A 97 1.47 23.19 -9.33
C SER A 97 -0.04 23.46 -9.45
N SER A 98 -0.51 23.70 -10.67
CA SER A 98 -1.93 23.96 -10.97
C SER A 98 -2.90 22.84 -10.57
N LEU A 99 -2.38 21.64 -10.29
CA LEU A 99 -3.16 20.50 -9.78
C LEU A 99 -3.55 20.63 -8.30
N GLY A 100 -2.87 21.48 -7.52
CA GLY A 100 -3.12 21.68 -6.10
C GLY A 100 -3.05 20.39 -5.26
N TRP A 101 -3.76 20.39 -4.13
CA TRP A 101 -3.79 19.26 -3.20
C TRP A 101 -4.36 17.94 -3.78
N PRO A 102 -5.34 17.93 -4.72
CA PRO A 102 -5.83 16.69 -5.34
C PRO A 102 -4.74 15.92 -6.10
N GLY A 103 -3.75 16.63 -6.67
CA GLY A 103 -2.66 16.00 -7.43
C GLY A 103 -1.84 15.00 -6.62
N ILE A 104 -1.70 15.22 -5.32
CA ILE A 104 -0.94 14.34 -4.42
C ILE A 104 -1.66 12.98 -4.28
N PHE A 105 -2.99 13.01 -4.21
CA PHE A 105 -3.83 11.82 -4.13
C PHE A 105 -3.85 11.06 -5.46
N TYR A 106 -3.87 11.77 -6.59
CA TYR A 106 -3.76 11.13 -7.90
C TYR A 106 -2.40 10.45 -8.10
N PHE A 107 -1.31 11.14 -7.76
CA PHE A 107 0.04 10.59 -7.88
C PHE A 107 0.23 9.33 -7.00
N SER A 108 -0.12 9.43 -5.71
CA SER A 108 0.02 8.30 -4.78
C SER A 108 -0.92 7.13 -5.11
N GLY A 109 -2.15 7.40 -5.55
CA GLY A 109 -3.10 6.38 -5.98
C GLY A 109 -2.64 5.63 -7.23
N ILE A 110 -2.15 6.34 -8.26
CA ILE A 110 -1.61 5.72 -9.49
C ILE A 110 -0.36 4.88 -9.15
N LEU A 111 0.55 5.41 -8.34
CA LEU A 111 1.76 4.68 -7.94
C LEU A 111 1.41 3.40 -7.19
N SER A 112 0.41 3.43 -6.31
CA SER A 112 -0.10 2.25 -5.59
C SER A 112 -0.68 1.19 -6.55
N ILE A 113 -1.44 1.60 -7.57
CA ILE A 113 -1.98 0.69 -8.59
C ILE A 113 -0.86 0.07 -9.42
N ILE A 114 0.11 0.88 -9.87
CA ILE A 114 1.29 0.38 -10.62
C ILE A 114 2.03 -0.67 -9.77
N TRP A 115 2.24 -0.38 -8.49
CA TRP A 115 2.86 -1.34 -7.58
C TRP A 115 2.03 -2.61 -7.40
N GLY A 116 0.70 -2.49 -7.32
CA GLY A 116 -0.22 -3.63 -7.31
C GLY A 116 -0.08 -4.52 -8.55
N VAL A 117 0.07 -3.93 -9.74
CA VAL A 117 0.30 -4.66 -10.99
C VAL A 117 1.67 -5.35 -10.99
N ILE A 118 2.72 -4.66 -10.54
CA ILE A 118 4.05 -5.27 -10.40
C ILE A 118 3.98 -6.46 -9.44
N TRP A 119 3.32 -6.30 -8.30
CA TRP A 119 3.15 -7.39 -7.33
C TRP A 119 2.29 -8.54 -7.84
N TYR A 120 1.31 -8.25 -8.71
CA TYR A 120 0.53 -9.28 -9.38
C TYR A 120 1.42 -10.18 -10.23
N LEU A 121 2.27 -9.56 -11.05
CA LEU A 121 3.15 -10.21 -12.02
C LEU A 121 4.33 -10.94 -11.35
N PHE A 122 5.01 -10.28 -10.41
CA PHE A 122 6.26 -10.77 -9.80
C PHE A 122 6.08 -11.38 -8.41
N GLY A 123 5.00 -11.06 -7.69
CA GLY A 123 4.81 -11.56 -6.33
C GLY A 123 4.58 -13.08 -6.31
N ALA A 124 5.19 -13.78 -5.36
CA ALA A 124 4.94 -15.19 -5.10
C ALA A 124 4.56 -15.39 -3.62
N SER A 125 3.51 -16.17 -3.36
CA SER A 125 3.02 -16.42 -1.99
C SER A 125 3.96 -17.30 -1.19
N THR A 126 4.73 -18.13 -1.89
CA THR A 126 5.56 -19.19 -1.32
C THR A 126 6.81 -19.37 -2.16
N PRO A 127 7.98 -19.64 -1.56
CA PRO A 127 9.23 -19.85 -2.31
C PRO A 127 9.14 -20.97 -3.35
N ARG A 128 8.28 -21.97 -3.10
CA ARG A 128 8.00 -23.10 -4.00
C ARG A 128 7.18 -22.74 -5.24
N GLU A 129 6.46 -21.61 -5.22
CA GLU A 129 5.67 -21.11 -6.35
C GLU A 129 6.41 -20.00 -7.12
N CYS A 130 7.60 -19.61 -6.66
CA CYS A 130 8.41 -18.64 -7.36
C CYS A 130 8.98 -19.31 -8.62
N LYS A 131 8.56 -18.83 -9.79
CA LYS A 131 9.10 -19.27 -11.09
C LYS A 131 10.49 -18.69 -11.39
N TRP A 132 10.96 -17.78 -10.55
CA TRP A 132 12.26 -17.09 -10.62
C TRP A 132 12.97 -17.22 -9.28
#